data_AF-A0A9E3FDI1-F1
#
_entry.id   AF-A0A9E3FDI1-F1
#
_cell.length_a   1.000
_cell.length_b   1.000
_cell.length_c   1.000
_cell.angle_alpha   90.00
_cell.angle_beta   90.00
_cell.angle_gamma   90.00
#
_symmetry.space_group_name_H-M   'P 1'
#
loop_
_entity.id
_entity.type
_entity.pdbx_description
1 polymer ?
#
loop_
_entity_poly.entity_id
_entity_poly.type
_entity_poly.pdbx_seq_one_letter_code
_entity_poly.pdbx_strand_id
1 'polypeptide(L)'
;MKRRRIGSVVCVMWLLFALQTAAVNVKSQGSPPDKPAEQTFKNIQVLKGLPSSQLYPVMWFIRDSLGVHCDYCHVKQGTDLDKGWTWESDDKPQKVRAREMMRMVLDVNRATFGGGQAVTCYSCHRGSTDVARAVPLPPLAFTSTEAAGKGGALPTAEQILSRYVAAVGGRDAASKFGATLLKGTLERRVGSKGKIEIATSEIEVVVKAPDKYLRTMKTPQGVTAHGLNGAVGWIRNNNDSRRASAEELARLRSAAALYDAVKVTEPPAQLRVIGTEKIGDRETYVVALTVDPKTTKLYFFDTQTGLLLRQTTNTSTMIAPLAEQVDFEDYREVDGVKLPFTLRTSDVDAFSPSTRRFTEIKHSGAVDDAVFNMPAAPK
;
A
#
# COMPACT_ATOMS: atom_id res chain seq x y z
N MET A 1 79.59 36.17 29.92
CA MET A 1 78.57 37.22 30.18
C MET A 1 77.39 36.97 29.25
N LYS A 2 76.16 37.09 29.75
CA LYS A 2 74.82 36.77 29.17
C LYS A 2 74.28 35.33 29.34
N ARG A 3 73.37 35.24 30.32
CA ARG A 3 72.35 34.21 30.61
C ARG A 3 71.31 34.11 29.48
N ARG A 4 70.67 32.93 29.34
CA ARG A 4 69.22 32.72 29.07
C ARG A 4 68.92 31.21 29.18
N ARG A 5 68.42 30.74 30.34
CA ARG A 5 67.01 30.47 30.72
C ARG A 5 66.38 29.26 30.00
N ILE A 6 66.22 28.21 30.80
CA ILE A 6 65.40 27.01 30.60
C ILE A 6 63.91 27.40 30.63
N GLY A 7 63.10 26.76 29.79
CA GLY A 7 61.64 26.85 29.82
C GLY A 7 61.02 25.72 29.01
N SER A 8 60.54 24.69 29.71
CA SER A 8 59.79 23.55 29.20
C SER A 8 58.52 24.01 28.46
N VAL A 9 58.25 23.43 27.29
CA VAL A 9 56.92 23.50 26.64
C VAL A 9 56.44 22.08 26.42
N VAL A 10 55.36 21.76 27.14
CA VAL A 10 54.60 20.51 27.11
C VAL A 10 53.94 20.36 25.73
N CYS A 11 54.12 19.20 25.13
CA CYS A 11 53.46 18.79 23.90
C CYS A 11 51.98 18.52 24.19
N VAL A 12 51.09 19.45 23.83
CA VAL A 12 49.64 19.23 23.83
C VAL A 12 49.23 18.92 22.39
N MET A 13 49.14 17.63 22.07
CA MET A 13 48.54 17.15 20.83
C MET A 13 47.03 17.45 20.87
N TRP A 14 46.61 18.48 20.14
CA TRP A 14 45.21 18.70 19.80
C TRP A 14 44.81 17.69 18.71
N LEU A 15 44.14 16.61 19.12
CA LEU A 15 43.38 15.74 18.23
C LEU A 15 42.10 16.47 17.81
N LEU A 16 42.15 17.17 16.68
CA LEU A 16 40.96 17.62 15.96
C LEU A 16 40.22 16.39 15.42
N PHE A 17 39.29 15.87 16.22
CA PHE A 17 38.30 14.90 15.76
C PHE A 17 37.30 15.65 14.87
N ALA A 18 37.59 15.70 13.56
CA ALA A 18 36.60 16.12 12.58
C ALA A 18 35.49 15.07 12.54
N LEU A 19 34.36 15.33 13.21
CA LEU A 19 33.12 14.61 12.96
C LEU A 19 32.70 14.90 11.51
N GLN A 20 33.13 14.05 10.58
CA GLN A 20 32.49 13.96 9.28
C GLN A 20 31.11 13.32 9.51
N THR A 21 30.08 14.16 9.51
CA THR A 21 28.70 13.70 9.29
C THR A 21 28.64 13.08 7.90
N ALA A 22 28.79 11.75 7.83
CA ALA A 22 28.48 11.01 6.62
C ALA A 22 26.97 11.14 6.38
N ALA A 23 26.59 12.08 5.51
CA ALA A 23 25.25 12.12 4.96
C ALA A 23 25.03 10.78 4.23
N VAL A 24 24.22 9.91 4.82
CA VAL A 24 23.78 8.67 4.17
C VAL A 24 22.88 9.09 3.03
N ASN A 25 23.46 9.15 1.83
CA ASN A 25 22.74 9.43 0.61
C ASN A 25 21.99 8.15 0.23
N VAL A 26 20.77 7.98 0.76
CA VAL A 26 19.87 6.90 0.36
C VAL A 26 19.42 7.22 -1.07
N LYS A 27 20.17 6.71 -2.05
CA LYS A 27 19.65 6.58 -3.41
C LYS A 27 18.48 5.60 -3.33
N SER A 28 17.26 6.11 -3.47
CA SER A 28 16.09 5.28 -3.74
C SER A 28 16.38 4.50 -5.02
N GLN A 29 16.71 3.21 -4.91
CA GLN A 29 16.79 2.35 -6.08
C GLN A 29 15.37 2.18 -6.62
N GLY A 30 15.02 3.03 -7.60
CA GLY A 30 13.81 2.87 -8.38
C GLY A 30 13.83 1.48 -9.03
N SER A 31 12.74 0.73 -8.84
CA SER A 31 12.58 -0.54 -9.52
C SER A 31 12.64 -0.35 -11.04
N PRO A 32 13.18 -1.32 -11.81
CA PRO A 32 13.16 -1.23 -13.26
C PRO A 32 11.72 -1.01 -13.78
N PRO A 33 11.55 -0.19 -14.83
CA PRO A 33 10.23 0.15 -15.34
C PRO A 33 9.47 -1.11 -15.77
N ASP A 34 8.22 -1.18 -15.33
CA ASP A 34 7.32 -2.30 -15.58
C ASP A 34 7.01 -2.43 -17.08
N LYS A 35 7.00 -3.66 -17.60
CA LYS A 35 6.73 -3.92 -19.02
C LYS A 35 5.26 -3.60 -19.34
N PRO A 36 4.93 -3.19 -20.57
CA PRO A 36 3.55 -3.08 -21.02
C PRO A 36 2.79 -4.42 -20.92
N ALA A 37 1.50 -4.36 -20.60
CA ALA A 37 0.64 -5.51 -20.38
C ALA A 37 0.60 -6.43 -21.60
N GLU A 38 0.56 -5.90 -22.82
CA GLU A 38 0.56 -6.67 -24.07
C GLU A 38 1.86 -7.43 -24.34
N GLN A 39 2.95 -7.09 -23.67
CA GLN A 39 4.22 -7.82 -23.75
C GLN A 39 4.32 -8.95 -22.72
N THR A 40 3.44 -8.94 -21.70
CA THR A 40 3.48 -9.89 -20.57
C THR A 40 2.28 -10.84 -20.60
N PHE A 41 1.13 -10.38 -21.08
CA PHE A 41 -0.14 -11.10 -21.12
C PHE A 41 -0.62 -11.27 -22.56
N LYS A 42 -1.32 -12.39 -22.81
CA LYS A 42 -1.87 -12.70 -24.13
C LYS A 42 -3.21 -11.98 -24.37
N ASN A 43 -3.51 -11.68 -25.64
CA ASN A 43 -4.78 -11.11 -26.10
C ASN A 43 -5.19 -9.78 -25.41
N ILE A 44 -4.23 -8.90 -25.14
CA ILE A 44 -4.48 -7.51 -24.70
C ILE A 44 -4.86 -6.66 -25.91
N GLN A 45 -6.12 -6.22 -25.97
CA GLN A 45 -6.66 -5.46 -27.10
C GLN A 45 -6.85 -3.97 -26.81
N VAL A 46 -7.51 -3.64 -25.69
CA VAL A 46 -7.85 -2.24 -25.32
C VAL A 46 -6.82 -1.63 -24.37
N LEU A 47 -6.31 -2.40 -23.41
CA LEU A 47 -5.40 -1.93 -22.36
C LEU A 47 -3.92 -1.99 -22.75
N LYS A 48 -3.60 -1.68 -24.01
CA LYS A 48 -2.21 -1.63 -24.48
C LYS A 48 -1.46 -0.47 -23.84
N GLY A 49 -0.19 -0.67 -23.49
CA GLY A 49 0.65 0.30 -22.80
C GLY A 49 0.41 0.40 -21.29
N LEU A 50 -0.60 -0.27 -20.74
CA LEU A 50 -0.80 -0.36 -19.29
C LEU A 50 0.39 -1.11 -18.66
N PRO A 51 1.02 -0.62 -17.58
CA PRO A 51 2.03 -1.39 -16.85
C PRO A 51 1.49 -2.76 -16.43
N SER A 52 2.28 -3.83 -16.60
CA SER A 52 1.82 -5.21 -16.37
C SER A 52 1.33 -5.44 -14.93
N SER A 53 1.93 -4.77 -13.95
CA SER A 53 1.54 -4.78 -12.53
C SER A 53 0.16 -4.16 -12.27
N GLN A 54 -0.34 -3.31 -13.17
CA GLN A 54 -1.64 -2.65 -13.04
C GLN A 54 -2.79 -3.40 -13.70
N LEU A 55 -2.51 -4.44 -14.51
CA LEU A 55 -3.56 -5.14 -15.26
C LEU A 55 -4.61 -5.77 -14.34
N TYR A 56 -4.20 -6.58 -13.37
CA TYR A 56 -5.12 -7.22 -12.42
C TYR A 56 -5.88 -6.20 -11.55
N PRO A 57 -5.23 -5.18 -10.94
CA PRO A 57 -5.94 -4.10 -10.26
C PRO A 57 -7.01 -3.41 -11.11
N VAL A 58 -6.74 -3.14 -12.39
CA VAL A 58 -7.74 -2.58 -13.32
C VAL A 58 -8.88 -3.58 -13.58
N MET A 59 -8.58 -4.88 -13.75
CA MET A 59 -9.62 -5.91 -13.88
C MET A 59 -10.50 -6.01 -12.64
N TRP A 60 -9.94 -5.85 -11.44
CA TRP A 60 -10.69 -5.83 -10.20
C TRP A 60 -11.57 -4.60 -10.07
N PHE A 61 -11.06 -3.42 -10.41
CA PHE A 61 -11.89 -2.23 -10.49
C PHE A 61 -13.09 -2.43 -11.42
N ILE A 62 -12.88 -3.05 -12.59
CA ILE A 62 -13.96 -3.32 -13.55
C ILE A 62 -14.98 -4.29 -12.96
N ARG A 63 -14.55 -5.43 -12.41
CA ARG A 63 -15.49 -6.42 -11.87
C ARG A 63 -16.32 -5.85 -10.72
N ASP A 64 -15.69 -5.04 -9.87
CA ASP A 64 -16.33 -4.41 -8.72
C ASP A 64 -17.29 -3.31 -9.14
N SER A 65 -16.94 -2.56 -10.19
CA SER A 65 -17.86 -1.60 -10.82
C SER A 65 -19.15 -2.26 -11.27
N LEU A 66 -19.08 -3.51 -11.74
CA LEU A 66 -20.22 -4.29 -12.23
C LEU A 66 -20.87 -5.18 -11.14
N GLY A 67 -20.25 -5.33 -9.97
CA GLY A 67 -20.73 -6.23 -8.91
C GLY A 67 -20.59 -7.72 -9.23
N VAL A 68 -19.58 -8.10 -10.03
CA VAL A 68 -19.38 -9.48 -10.51
C VAL A 68 -18.00 -10.03 -10.14
N HIS A 69 -17.81 -11.34 -10.27
CA HIS A 69 -16.51 -11.99 -10.09
C HIS A 69 -15.77 -12.18 -11.44
N CYS A 70 -14.48 -12.58 -11.39
CA CYS A 70 -13.64 -12.75 -12.59
C CYS A 70 -14.22 -13.76 -13.60
N ASP A 71 -14.91 -14.80 -13.12
CA ASP A 71 -15.56 -15.83 -13.94
C ASP A 71 -16.82 -15.32 -14.65
N TYR A 72 -17.27 -14.09 -14.42
CA TYR A 72 -18.30 -13.48 -15.25
C TYR A 72 -17.79 -13.17 -16.66
N CYS A 73 -16.56 -12.65 -16.76
CA CYS A 73 -15.93 -12.27 -18.04
C CYS A 73 -14.94 -13.31 -18.55
N HIS A 74 -14.16 -13.94 -17.67
CA HIS A 74 -13.09 -14.85 -18.08
C HIS A 74 -13.52 -16.32 -18.05
N VAL A 75 -12.96 -17.10 -18.97
CA VAL A 75 -13.18 -18.55 -19.03
C VAL A 75 -12.37 -19.21 -17.92
N LYS A 76 -13.03 -20.12 -17.20
CA LYS A 76 -12.43 -20.89 -16.12
C LYS A 76 -12.93 -22.34 -16.19
N GLN A 77 -12.00 -23.27 -16.13
CA GLN A 77 -12.25 -24.70 -16.00
C GLN A 77 -12.11 -25.12 -14.52
N GLY A 78 -13.00 -26.00 -14.05
CA GLY A 78 -12.99 -26.49 -12.67
C GLY A 78 -13.42 -25.47 -11.60
N THR A 79 -13.37 -25.90 -10.34
CA THR A 79 -13.91 -25.15 -9.18
C THR A 79 -12.85 -24.42 -8.34
N ASP A 80 -11.56 -24.75 -8.49
CA ASP A 80 -10.44 -24.14 -7.75
C ASP A 80 -10.26 -22.66 -8.13
N LEU A 81 -10.38 -21.72 -7.19
CA LEU A 81 -10.37 -20.28 -7.48
C LEU A 81 -9.08 -19.77 -8.14
N ASP A 82 -7.95 -20.44 -7.91
CA ASP A 82 -6.64 -20.01 -8.39
C ASP A 82 -6.18 -20.75 -9.66
N LYS A 83 -6.94 -21.76 -10.10
CA LYS A 83 -6.57 -22.64 -11.23
C LYS A 83 -7.63 -22.72 -12.32
N GLY A 84 -7.17 -23.16 -13.49
CA GLY A 84 -8.02 -23.46 -14.65
C GLY A 84 -8.46 -22.23 -15.45
N TRP A 85 -7.84 -21.07 -15.26
CA TRP A 85 -8.16 -19.86 -16.00
C TRP A 85 -7.58 -19.86 -17.42
N THR A 86 -8.41 -19.51 -18.41
CA THR A 86 -7.99 -19.23 -19.79
C THR A 86 -8.24 -17.75 -20.07
N TRP A 87 -7.38 -16.91 -19.52
CA TRP A 87 -7.53 -15.45 -19.49
C TRP A 87 -7.64 -14.82 -20.89
N GLU A 88 -6.95 -15.41 -21.87
CA GLU A 88 -6.89 -14.95 -23.26
C GLU A 88 -8.15 -15.27 -24.06
N SER A 89 -8.96 -16.26 -23.66
CA SER A 89 -10.12 -16.70 -24.42
C SER A 89 -11.21 -15.62 -24.48
N ASP A 90 -11.86 -15.50 -25.64
CA ASP A 90 -12.98 -14.59 -25.91
C ASP A 90 -14.31 -15.34 -26.03
N ASP A 91 -14.38 -16.61 -25.59
CA ASP A 91 -15.58 -17.45 -25.69
C ASP A 91 -16.77 -16.88 -24.90
N LYS A 92 -16.50 -16.01 -23.92
CA LYS A 92 -17.54 -15.31 -23.17
C LYS A 92 -17.87 -13.96 -23.80
N PRO A 93 -19.12 -13.74 -24.27
CA PRO A 93 -19.50 -12.47 -24.89
C PRO A 93 -19.36 -11.27 -23.94
N GLN A 94 -19.43 -11.49 -22.62
CA GLN A 94 -19.22 -10.48 -21.59
C GLN A 94 -17.85 -9.81 -21.72
N LYS A 95 -16.79 -10.57 -22.05
CA LYS A 95 -15.44 -10.02 -22.24
C LYS A 95 -15.35 -9.12 -23.47
N VAL A 96 -15.98 -9.52 -24.56
CA VAL A 96 -16.06 -8.72 -25.80
C VAL A 96 -16.82 -7.42 -25.51
N ARG A 97 -17.98 -7.50 -24.85
CA ARG A 97 -18.76 -6.33 -24.45
C ARG A 97 -18.00 -5.41 -23.49
N ALA A 98 -17.25 -5.97 -22.53
CA ALA A 98 -16.41 -5.18 -21.63
C ALA A 98 -15.35 -4.36 -22.40
N ARG A 99 -14.79 -4.87 -23.50
CA ARG A 99 -13.87 -4.11 -24.35
C ARG A 99 -14.53 -2.94 -25.06
N GLU A 100 -15.77 -3.11 -25.53
CA GLU A 100 -16.55 -2.03 -26.10
C GLU A 100 -16.84 -0.93 -25.06
N MET A 101 -17.22 -1.34 -23.85
CA MET A 101 -17.43 -0.41 -22.73
C MET A 101 -16.16 0.34 -22.33
N MET A 102 -15.01 -0.35 -22.29
CA MET A 102 -13.72 0.30 -22.03
C MET A 102 -13.42 1.36 -23.10
N ARG A 103 -13.65 1.06 -24.39
CA ARG A 103 -13.47 2.07 -25.47
C ARG A 103 -14.41 3.25 -25.28
N MET A 104 -15.69 3.01 -24.99
CA MET A 104 -16.66 4.07 -24.75
C MET A 104 -16.23 5.00 -23.61
N VAL A 105 -15.78 4.47 -22.47
CA VAL A 105 -15.32 5.29 -21.34
C VAL A 105 -14.07 6.10 -21.71
N LEU A 106 -13.11 5.48 -22.40
CA LEU A 106 -11.91 6.17 -22.90
C LEU A 106 -12.28 7.31 -23.86
N ASP A 107 -13.18 7.04 -24.80
CA ASP A 107 -13.62 8.00 -25.81
C ASP A 107 -14.39 9.17 -25.19
N VAL A 108 -15.29 8.92 -24.23
CA VAL A 108 -16.02 9.97 -23.50
C VAL A 108 -15.06 10.88 -22.74
N ASN A 109 -14.10 10.32 -22.00
CA ASN A 109 -13.12 11.12 -21.27
C ASN A 109 -12.24 11.95 -22.21
N ARG A 110 -11.80 11.36 -23.33
CA ARG A 110 -10.99 12.07 -24.33
C ARG A 110 -11.79 13.18 -25.02
N ALA A 111 -12.99 12.88 -25.49
CA ALA A 111 -13.80 13.80 -26.31
C ALA A 111 -14.42 14.94 -25.49
N THR A 112 -14.82 14.66 -24.24
CA THR A 112 -15.62 15.60 -23.44
C THR A 112 -14.81 16.26 -22.32
N PHE A 113 -13.88 15.53 -21.70
CA PHE A 113 -13.18 15.98 -20.48
C PHE A 113 -11.71 16.31 -20.71
N GLY A 114 -11.31 16.56 -21.98
CA GLY A 114 -9.93 16.89 -22.34
C GLY A 114 -8.93 15.78 -22.01
N GLY A 115 -9.40 14.53 -21.93
CA GLY A 115 -8.60 13.39 -21.49
C GLY A 115 -8.54 13.22 -19.96
N GLY A 116 -9.17 14.11 -19.19
CA GLY A 116 -9.37 13.93 -17.76
C GLY A 116 -10.28 12.72 -17.48
N GLN A 117 -9.91 11.92 -16.48
CA GLN A 117 -10.63 10.69 -16.14
C GLN A 117 -11.84 10.98 -15.23
N ALA A 118 -12.87 11.62 -15.79
CA ALA A 118 -14.08 12.04 -15.09
C ALA A 118 -15.19 10.97 -15.08
N VAL A 119 -15.29 10.16 -16.13
CA VAL A 119 -16.23 9.06 -16.27
C VAL A 119 -15.50 7.73 -16.07
N THR A 120 -16.04 6.83 -15.26
CA THR A 120 -15.50 5.48 -15.05
C THR A 120 -16.60 4.43 -15.19
N CYS A 121 -16.25 3.14 -15.18
CA CYS A 121 -17.25 2.06 -15.14
C CYS A 121 -18.22 2.22 -13.96
N TYR A 122 -17.72 2.65 -12.80
CA TYR A 122 -18.52 2.84 -11.59
C TYR A 122 -19.53 3.98 -11.71
N SER A 123 -19.20 5.04 -12.48
CA SER A 123 -20.10 6.17 -12.73
C SER A 123 -21.46 5.73 -13.28
N CYS A 124 -21.49 4.66 -14.08
CA CYS A 124 -22.71 4.09 -14.65
C CYS A 124 -23.19 2.85 -13.88
N HIS A 125 -22.31 1.87 -13.63
CA HIS A 125 -22.72 0.56 -13.13
C HIS A 125 -23.03 0.52 -11.63
N ARG A 126 -22.34 1.32 -10.81
CA ARG A 126 -22.61 1.44 -9.36
C ARG A 126 -22.69 0.10 -8.61
N GLY A 127 -21.86 -0.87 -9.00
CA GLY A 127 -21.83 -2.21 -8.41
C GLY A 127 -22.89 -3.17 -8.96
N SER A 128 -23.48 -2.88 -10.13
CA SER A 128 -24.52 -3.71 -10.75
C SER A 128 -24.32 -3.83 -12.26
N THR A 129 -24.61 -5.00 -12.82
CA THR A 129 -24.73 -5.18 -14.28
C THR A 129 -25.98 -4.53 -14.83
N ASP A 130 -27.01 -4.36 -14.01
CA ASP A 130 -28.21 -3.58 -14.32
C ASP A 130 -27.98 -2.12 -13.98
N VAL A 131 -27.68 -1.33 -15.02
CA VAL A 131 -27.55 0.12 -14.93
C VAL A 131 -28.94 0.74 -14.86
N ALA A 132 -29.24 1.45 -13.76
CA ALA A 132 -30.50 2.17 -13.62
C ALA A 132 -30.64 3.22 -14.74
N ARG A 133 -31.70 3.09 -15.55
CA ARG A 133 -32.01 4.00 -16.67
C ARG A 133 -33.05 5.06 -16.31
N ALA A 134 -33.79 4.83 -15.24
CA ALA A 134 -34.75 5.76 -14.69
C ALA A 134 -34.19 6.31 -13.38
N VAL A 135 -34.43 7.61 -13.15
CA VAL A 135 -34.21 8.18 -11.83
C VAL A 135 -35.15 7.48 -10.84
N PRO A 136 -34.68 7.07 -9.67
CA PRO A 136 -35.56 6.60 -8.62
C PRO A 136 -36.57 7.72 -8.27
N LEU A 137 -37.86 7.39 -8.27
CA LEU A 137 -38.90 8.34 -7.88
C LEU A 137 -38.78 8.66 -6.37
N PRO A 138 -39.16 9.87 -5.94
CA PRO A 138 -39.12 10.25 -4.54
C PRO A 138 -39.86 9.26 -3.62
N PRO A 139 -39.44 9.14 -2.34
CA PRO A 139 -38.44 9.94 -1.66
C PRO A 139 -37.01 9.38 -1.81
N LEU A 140 -36.11 10.23 -2.30
CA LEU A 140 -34.67 10.03 -2.20
C LEU A 140 -34.23 10.54 -0.83
N ALA A 141 -33.61 9.71 0.00
CA ALA A 141 -32.97 10.15 1.23
C ALA A 141 -31.80 11.08 0.88
N PHE A 142 -32.11 12.36 0.66
CA PHE A 142 -31.16 13.45 0.52
C PHE A 142 -30.69 13.83 1.92
N THR A 143 -29.52 13.36 2.32
CA THR A 143 -28.72 14.02 3.33
C THR A 143 -27.43 14.47 2.68
N SER A 144 -27.47 15.65 2.08
CA SER A 144 -26.27 16.43 1.80
C SER A 144 -25.86 17.14 3.09
N THR A 145 -24.92 16.58 3.83
CA THR A 145 -24.16 17.35 4.82
C THR A 145 -22.94 17.92 4.13
N GLU A 146 -23.10 19.14 3.61
CA GLU A 146 -21.99 20.07 3.43
C GLU A 146 -21.43 20.42 4.82
N ALA A 147 -20.13 20.23 5.03
CA ALA A 147 -19.45 20.78 6.19
C ALA A 147 -18.44 21.83 5.70
N ALA A 148 -18.85 23.09 5.74
CA ALA A 148 -17.95 24.22 5.72
C ALA A 148 -17.24 24.31 7.08
N GLY A 149 -15.95 23.97 7.11
CA GLY A 149 -15.06 24.19 8.25
C GLY A 149 -14.29 25.50 8.10
N LYS A 150 -14.48 26.42 9.05
CA LYS A 150 -13.79 27.72 9.14
C LYS A 150 -12.28 27.51 9.37
N GLY A 151 -11.46 28.04 8.47
CA GLY A 151 -10.00 27.96 8.57
C GLY A 151 -9.42 28.91 9.61
N GLY A 152 -8.89 28.35 10.70
CA GLY A 152 -7.66 28.90 11.29
C GLY A 152 -6.47 28.63 10.36
N ALA A 153 -5.35 29.32 10.56
CA ALA A 153 -4.13 29.02 9.80
C ALA A 153 -3.73 27.55 10.02
N LEU A 154 -3.68 26.75 8.94
CA LEU A 154 -3.24 25.36 9.01
C LEU A 154 -1.75 25.31 9.38
N PRO A 155 -1.32 24.36 10.22
CA PRO A 155 0.11 24.13 10.46
C PRO A 155 0.85 23.78 9.17
N THR A 156 2.16 23.98 9.14
CA THR A 156 2.99 23.52 8.02
C THR A 156 3.13 21.99 8.05
N ALA A 157 3.44 21.39 6.89
CA ALA A 157 3.70 19.94 6.82
C ALA A 157 4.85 19.52 7.74
N GLU A 158 5.87 20.38 7.88
CA GLU A 158 6.99 20.18 8.82
C GLU A 158 6.52 20.12 10.27
N GLN A 159 5.63 21.02 10.70
CA GLN A 159 5.10 21.01 12.06
C GLN A 159 4.29 19.74 12.34
N ILE A 160 3.46 19.32 11.38
CA ILE A 160 2.65 18.09 11.50
C ILE A 160 3.55 16.87 11.59
N LEU A 161 4.55 16.75 10.71
CA LEU A 161 5.48 15.62 10.73
C LEU A 161 6.35 15.59 11.97
N SER A 162 6.86 16.73 12.44
CA SER A 162 7.61 16.80 13.69
C SER A 162 6.78 16.35 14.88
N ARG A 163 5.51 16.74 14.93
CA ARG A 163 4.57 16.28 15.96
C ARG A 163 4.32 14.78 15.87
N TYR A 164 4.14 14.25 14.66
CA TYR A 164 3.97 12.82 14.44
C TYR A 164 5.21 12.04 14.91
N VAL A 165 6.40 12.45 14.48
CA VAL A 165 7.67 11.84 14.86
C VAL A 165 7.85 11.85 16.39
N ALA A 166 7.54 12.96 17.05
CA ALA A 166 7.57 13.02 18.51
C ALA A 166 6.54 12.08 19.16
N ALA A 167 5.32 12.01 18.62
CA ALA A 167 4.25 11.16 19.16
C ALA A 167 4.57 9.66 19.08
N VAL A 168 5.34 9.23 18.07
CA VAL A 168 5.74 7.82 17.89
C VAL A 168 7.05 7.45 18.60
N GLY A 169 7.71 8.37 19.29
CA GLY A 169 8.95 8.10 20.06
C GLY A 169 10.25 8.57 19.38
N GLY A 170 10.18 9.27 18.26
CA GLY A 170 11.33 9.85 17.56
C GLY A 170 11.97 8.92 16.52
N ARG A 171 12.63 9.51 15.52
CA ARG A 171 13.29 8.77 14.42
C ARG A 171 14.44 7.89 14.92
N ASP A 172 15.21 8.38 15.89
CA ASP A 172 16.38 7.68 16.44
C ASP A 172 16.01 6.43 17.23
N ALA A 173 14.83 6.40 17.87
CA ALA A 173 14.37 5.22 18.59
C ALA A 173 14.06 4.09 17.59
N ALA A 174 13.34 4.41 16.52
CA ALA A 174 12.95 3.43 15.49
C ALA A 174 14.10 2.96 14.57
N SER A 175 15.24 3.66 14.55
CA SER A 175 16.43 3.25 13.79
C SER A 175 17.35 2.27 14.53
N LYS A 176 17.13 2.05 15.83
CA LYS A 176 17.96 1.16 16.67
C LYS A 176 17.69 -0.32 16.45
N PHE A 177 16.60 -0.67 15.78
CA PHE A 177 16.14 -2.05 15.65
C PHE A 177 16.52 -2.62 14.28
N GLY A 178 17.12 -3.81 14.29
CA GLY A 178 17.52 -4.50 13.05
C GLY A 178 16.32 -5.14 12.35
N ALA A 179 15.47 -5.85 13.09
CA ALA A 179 14.25 -6.46 12.58
C ALA A 179 13.09 -6.29 13.57
N THR A 180 11.86 -6.36 13.07
CA THR A 180 10.64 -6.39 13.89
C THR A 180 9.87 -7.66 13.62
N LEU A 181 9.51 -8.37 14.69
CA LEU A 181 8.72 -9.58 14.66
C LEU A 181 7.34 -9.25 15.21
N LEU A 182 6.30 -9.62 14.47
CA LEU A 182 4.91 -9.36 14.83
C LEU A 182 4.12 -10.67 14.78
N LYS A 183 3.33 -10.92 15.82
CA LYS A 183 2.43 -12.07 15.89
C LYS A 183 1.00 -11.60 16.09
N GLY A 184 0.06 -12.28 15.44
CA GLY A 184 -1.33 -11.87 15.52
C GLY A 184 -2.24 -12.66 14.61
N THR A 185 -3.34 -12.02 14.23
CA THR A 185 -4.35 -12.57 13.33
C THR A 185 -4.52 -11.72 12.09
N LEU A 186 -4.97 -12.37 11.01
CA LEU A 186 -5.40 -11.76 9.77
C LEU A 186 -6.85 -12.17 9.51
N GLU A 187 -7.74 -11.21 9.45
CA GLU A 187 -9.13 -11.35 9.04
C GLU A 187 -9.26 -10.94 7.57
N ARG A 188 -9.90 -11.79 6.75
CA ARG A 188 -10.16 -11.54 5.33
C ARG A 188 -11.55 -12.02 4.95
N ARG A 189 -12.16 -11.36 3.97
CA ARG A 189 -13.32 -11.91 3.28
C ARG A 189 -12.90 -13.11 2.42
N VAL A 190 -13.61 -14.21 2.57
CA VAL A 190 -13.43 -15.43 1.78
C VAL A 190 -14.78 -15.92 1.28
N GLY A 191 -14.75 -16.72 0.21
CA GLY A 191 -15.96 -17.26 -0.43
C GLY A 191 -16.28 -16.60 -1.77
N SER A 192 -17.31 -17.11 -2.43
CA SER A 192 -17.77 -16.67 -3.75
C SER A 192 -19.28 -16.89 -3.88
N LYS A 193 -19.90 -16.34 -4.93
CA LYS A 193 -21.32 -16.59 -5.27
C LYS A 193 -22.31 -16.27 -4.14
N GLY A 194 -22.11 -15.13 -3.48
CA GLY A 194 -23.03 -14.63 -2.44
C GLY A 194 -22.88 -15.29 -1.06
N LYS A 195 -21.98 -16.25 -0.88
CA LYS A 195 -21.57 -16.77 0.44
C LYS A 195 -20.21 -16.20 0.81
N ILE A 196 -20.23 -14.99 1.36
CA ILE A 196 -19.02 -14.30 1.82
C ILE A 196 -18.94 -14.44 3.34
N GLU A 197 -17.84 -15.02 3.81
CA GLU A 197 -17.54 -15.22 5.22
C GLU A 197 -16.26 -14.47 5.60
N ILE A 198 -16.07 -14.20 6.89
CA ILE A 198 -14.81 -13.66 7.40
C ILE A 198 -13.98 -14.83 7.92
N ALA A 199 -12.87 -15.13 7.27
CA ALA A 199 -11.90 -16.09 7.76
C ALA A 199 -10.83 -15.37 8.60
N THR A 200 -10.51 -15.95 9.74
CA THR A 200 -9.42 -15.52 10.62
C THR A 200 -8.31 -16.54 10.57
N SER A 201 -7.07 -16.08 10.39
CA SER A 201 -5.87 -16.94 10.35
C SER A 201 -4.77 -16.37 11.24
N GLU A 202 -4.03 -17.24 11.92
CA GLU A 202 -2.83 -16.84 12.66
C GLU A 202 -1.74 -16.40 11.68
N ILE A 203 -1.12 -15.26 11.95
CA ILE A 203 0.00 -14.74 11.17
C ILE A 203 1.22 -14.46 12.05
N GLU A 204 2.39 -14.71 11.47
CA GLU A 204 3.66 -14.17 11.93
C GLU A 204 4.25 -13.33 10.81
N VAL A 205 4.70 -12.12 11.13
CA VAL A 205 5.33 -11.18 10.20
C VAL A 205 6.72 -10.86 10.72
N VAL A 206 7.71 -10.91 9.84
CA VAL A 206 9.07 -10.45 10.09
C VAL A 206 9.39 -9.37 9.07
N VAL A 207 9.82 -8.22 9.54
CA VAL A 207 10.28 -7.12 8.69
C VAL A 207 11.68 -6.70 9.07
N LYS A 208 12.48 -6.36 8.06
CA LYS A 208 13.83 -5.83 8.22
C LYS A 208 14.05 -4.75 7.18
N ALA A 209 14.36 -3.54 7.65
CA ALA A 209 14.58 -2.41 6.77
C ALA A 209 15.75 -2.68 5.82
N PRO A 210 15.74 -2.10 4.60
CA PRO A 210 14.69 -1.22 4.06
C PRO A 210 13.54 -1.96 3.34
N ASP A 211 13.70 -3.23 3.00
CA ASP A 211 12.85 -3.86 1.99
C ASP A 211 12.66 -5.38 2.17
N LYS A 212 12.99 -5.93 3.34
CA LYS A 212 12.81 -7.35 3.64
C LYS A 212 11.53 -7.59 4.42
N TYR A 213 10.75 -8.54 3.94
CA TYR A 213 9.44 -8.88 4.49
C TYR A 213 9.20 -10.38 4.38
N LEU A 214 8.71 -10.98 5.45
CA LEU A 214 8.20 -12.35 5.47
C LEU A 214 6.89 -12.35 6.25
N ARG A 215 5.83 -12.91 5.66
CA ARG A 215 4.61 -13.27 6.38
C ARG A 215 4.37 -14.75 6.23
N THR A 216 4.19 -15.44 7.36
CA THR A 216 3.69 -16.80 7.43
C THR A 216 2.26 -16.77 7.94
N MET A 217 1.39 -17.58 7.37
CA MET A 217 -0.02 -17.67 7.74
C MET A 217 -0.43 -19.14 7.87
N LYS A 218 -1.01 -19.51 9.01
CA LYS A 218 -1.59 -20.84 9.22
C LYS A 218 -3.05 -20.81 8.78
N THR A 219 -3.40 -21.65 7.81
CA THR A 219 -4.77 -21.80 7.30
C THR A 219 -5.26 -23.23 7.53
N PRO A 220 -6.56 -23.50 7.47
CA PRO A 220 -7.09 -24.88 7.51
C PRO A 220 -6.52 -25.78 6.40
N GLN A 221 -6.10 -25.21 5.26
CA GLN A 221 -5.55 -25.91 4.10
C GLN A 221 -4.02 -26.08 4.16
N GLY A 222 -3.39 -25.61 5.24
CA GLY A 222 -1.96 -25.69 5.50
C GLY A 222 -1.29 -24.33 5.65
N VAL A 223 0.03 -24.30 5.55
CA VAL A 223 0.84 -23.09 5.80
C VAL A 223 1.10 -22.38 4.49
N THR A 224 0.75 -21.09 4.43
CA THR A 224 1.12 -20.21 3.32
C THR A 224 2.18 -19.21 3.79
N ALA A 225 3.07 -18.81 2.90
CA ALA A 225 4.06 -17.77 3.20
C ALA A 225 4.31 -16.86 2.01
N HIS A 226 4.54 -15.59 2.30
CA HIS A 226 4.79 -14.53 1.34
C HIS A 226 6.07 -13.84 1.76
N GLY A 227 7.08 -13.80 0.90
CA GLY A 227 8.38 -13.23 1.25
C GLY A 227 8.93 -12.29 0.20
N LEU A 228 9.79 -11.39 0.64
CA LEU A 228 10.54 -10.42 -0.14
C LEU A 228 11.92 -10.26 0.51
N ASN A 229 12.98 -10.48 -0.26
CA ASN A 229 14.36 -10.31 0.21
C ASN A 229 15.01 -8.99 -0.23
N GLY A 230 14.19 -8.02 -0.64
CA GLY A 230 14.58 -6.74 -1.25
C GLY A 230 14.60 -6.75 -2.77
N ALA A 231 15.14 -7.82 -3.37
CA ALA A 231 15.19 -7.96 -4.83
C ALA A 231 14.04 -8.79 -5.40
N VAL A 232 13.73 -9.91 -4.75
CA VAL A 232 12.82 -10.95 -5.25
C VAL A 232 11.69 -11.18 -4.25
N GLY A 233 10.46 -11.06 -4.74
CA GLY A 233 9.27 -11.51 -4.04
C GLY A 233 8.95 -12.97 -4.39
N TRP A 234 8.36 -13.70 -3.45
CA TRP A 234 7.96 -15.09 -3.64
C TRP A 234 6.70 -15.41 -2.83
N ILE A 235 5.98 -16.42 -3.32
CA ILE A 235 4.76 -16.96 -2.71
C ILE A 235 4.96 -18.45 -2.51
N ARG A 236 4.61 -18.94 -1.32
CA ARG A 236 4.60 -20.35 -0.97
C ARG A 236 3.22 -20.76 -0.52
N ASN A 237 2.69 -21.80 -1.16
CA ASN A 237 1.48 -22.50 -0.75
C ASN A 237 1.86 -23.92 -0.35
N ASN A 238 1.76 -24.22 0.95
CA ASN A 238 2.27 -25.47 1.51
C ASN A 238 3.75 -25.67 1.18
N ASN A 239 4.09 -26.68 0.40
CA ASN A 239 5.47 -26.98 0.03
C ASN A 239 5.90 -26.36 -1.31
N ASP A 240 4.95 -25.81 -2.08
CA ASP A 240 5.22 -25.28 -3.41
C ASP A 240 5.55 -23.79 -3.33
N SER A 241 6.76 -23.43 -3.74
CA SER A 241 7.24 -22.06 -3.78
C SER A 241 7.45 -21.58 -5.20
N ARG A 242 7.04 -20.35 -5.48
CA ARG A 242 7.24 -19.71 -6.78
C ARG A 242 7.63 -18.25 -6.61
N ARG A 243 8.27 -17.69 -7.64
CA ARG A 243 8.48 -16.25 -7.74
C ARG A 243 7.13 -15.53 -7.82
N ALA A 244 7.07 -14.36 -7.19
CA ALA A 244 5.95 -13.45 -7.29
C ALA A 244 5.86 -12.87 -8.71
N SER A 245 4.64 -12.67 -9.21
CA SER A 245 4.39 -11.85 -10.40
C SER A 245 4.77 -10.38 -10.14
N ALA A 246 4.79 -9.54 -11.18
CA ALA A 246 5.08 -8.11 -11.03
C ALA A 246 4.09 -7.40 -10.10
N GLU A 247 2.80 -7.73 -10.23
CA GLU A 247 1.72 -7.26 -9.36
C GLU A 247 1.91 -7.73 -7.91
N GLU A 248 2.17 -9.03 -7.70
CA GLU A 248 2.39 -9.58 -6.37
C GLU A 248 3.61 -8.97 -5.69
N LEU A 249 4.70 -8.75 -6.44
CA LEU A 249 5.90 -8.08 -5.95
C LEU A 249 5.61 -6.63 -5.53
N ALA A 250 4.82 -5.89 -6.33
CA ALA A 250 4.40 -4.54 -5.96
C ALA A 250 3.60 -4.55 -4.65
N ARG A 251 2.66 -5.49 -4.48
CA ARG A 251 1.93 -5.66 -3.21
C ARG A 251 2.82 -6.04 -2.04
N LEU A 252 3.81 -6.90 -2.24
CA LEU A 252 4.77 -7.28 -1.18
C LEU A 252 5.60 -6.09 -0.74
N ARG A 253 6.03 -5.24 -1.68
CA ARG A 253 6.74 -3.99 -1.37
C ARG A 253 5.85 -3.01 -0.61
N SER A 254 4.60 -2.82 -1.05
CA SER A 254 3.62 -2.00 -0.32
C SER A 254 3.40 -2.55 1.10
N ALA A 255 3.24 -3.87 1.23
CA ALA A 255 3.07 -4.52 2.53
C ALA A 255 4.29 -4.37 3.44
N ALA A 256 5.51 -4.44 2.91
CA ALA A 256 6.74 -4.19 3.67
C ALA A 256 6.78 -2.74 4.18
N ALA A 257 6.47 -1.78 3.31
CA ALA A 257 6.46 -0.36 3.63
C ALA A 257 5.41 0.03 4.69
N LEU A 258 4.34 -0.77 4.89
CA LEU A 258 3.37 -0.51 5.97
C LEU A 258 4.00 -0.58 7.37
N TYR A 259 5.04 -1.39 7.54
CA TYR A 259 5.73 -1.52 8.82
C TYR A 259 6.83 -0.47 8.99
N ASP A 260 7.16 0.24 7.91
CA ASP A 260 7.89 1.50 7.97
C ASP A 260 6.98 2.69 8.28
N ALA A 261 5.66 2.51 8.46
CA ALA A 261 4.72 3.62 8.64
C ALA A 261 5.05 4.55 9.82
N VAL A 262 5.78 4.09 10.84
CA VAL A 262 6.36 4.93 11.92
C VAL A 262 7.30 6.02 11.37
N LYS A 263 7.84 5.79 10.17
CA LYS A 263 8.80 6.61 9.45
C LYS A 263 8.13 7.13 8.19
N VAL A 264 7.29 8.15 8.31
CA VAL A 264 7.06 9.05 7.16
C VAL A 264 8.41 9.69 6.84
N THR A 265 9.06 9.17 5.80
CA THR A 265 10.45 9.48 5.42
C THR A 265 10.52 10.58 4.38
N GLU A 266 9.38 10.94 3.82
CA GLU A 266 9.26 11.92 2.75
C GLU A 266 9.69 13.31 3.23
N PRO A 267 10.47 14.06 2.42
CA PRO A 267 10.91 15.39 2.79
C PRO A 267 9.70 16.32 3.00
N PRO A 268 9.64 17.09 4.11
CA PRO A 268 8.53 18.02 4.36
C PRO A 268 8.26 19.00 3.21
N ALA A 269 9.29 19.38 2.45
CA ALA A 269 9.17 20.28 1.30
C ALA A 269 8.36 19.70 0.12
N GLN A 270 8.18 18.38 0.06
CA GLN A 270 7.33 17.71 -0.96
C GLN A 270 5.88 17.54 -0.50
N LEU A 271 5.61 17.84 0.78
CA LEU A 271 4.33 17.61 1.42
C LEU A 271 3.54 18.92 1.50
N ARG A 272 2.26 18.83 1.17
CA ARG A 272 1.35 19.97 1.19
C ARG A 272 0.18 19.68 2.12
N VAL A 273 -0.06 20.55 3.10
CA VAL A 273 -1.27 20.47 3.92
C VAL A 273 -2.43 21.00 3.08
N ILE A 274 -3.45 20.17 2.87
CA ILE A 274 -4.57 20.48 1.97
C ILE A 274 -5.88 20.79 2.70
N GLY A 275 -5.91 20.57 4.02
CA GLY A 275 -7.09 20.86 4.84
C GLY A 275 -7.17 19.98 6.06
N THR A 276 -8.38 19.89 6.61
CA THR A 276 -8.75 18.94 7.65
C THR A 276 -9.88 18.03 7.17
N GLU A 277 -9.92 16.82 7.69
CA GLU A 277 -11.00 15.86 7.44
C GLU A 277 -11.27 15.05 8.71
N LYS A 278 -12.53 14.65 8.92
CA LYS A 278 -12.91 13.77 10.03
C LYS A 278 -12.77 12.30 9.64
N ILE A 279 -12.17 11.51 10.53
CA ILE A 279 -12.18 10.04 10.47
C ILE A 279 -12.92 9.55 11.70
N GLY A 280 -14.17 9.12 11.52
CA GLY A 280 -15.10 8.90 12.62
C GLY A 280 -15.29 10.20 13.42
N ASP A 281 -15.05 10.15 14.72
CA ASP A 281 -15.16 11.32 15.61
C ASP A 281 -13.86 12.13 15.71
N ARG A 282 -12.78 11.73 15.01
CA ARG A 282 -11.46 12.35 15.16
C ARG A 282 -11.16 13.31 14.02
N GLU A 283 -10.80 14.54 14.36
CA GLU A 283 -10.37 15.54 13.38
C GLU A 283 -8.89 15.32 13.01
N THR A 284 -8.60 15.33 11.71
CA THR A 284 -7.26 15.08 11.18
C THR A 284 -6.79 16.20 10.28
N TYR A 285 -5.49 16.47 10.25
CA TYR A 285 -4.84 17.23 9.20
C TYR A 285 -4.57 16.32 8.00
N VAL A 286 -4.95 16.76 6.81
CA VAL A 286 -4.71 16.03 5.56
C VAL A 286 -3.47 16.59 4.88
N VAL A 287 -2.46 15.74 4.73
CA VAL A 287 -1.18 16.07 4.10
C VAL A 287 -1.04 15.28 2.81
N ALA A 288 -0.88 15.97 1.68
CA ALA A 288 -0.75 15.38 0.37
C ALA A 288 0.71 15.29 -0.09
N LEU A 289 1.03 14.22 -0.80
CA LEU A 289 2.27 14.00 -1.53
C LEU A 289 1.94 13.65 -2.98
N THR A 290 2.44 14.43 -3.93
CA THR A 290 2.46 14.01 -5.35
C THR A 290 3.73 13.20 -5.58
N VAL A 291 3.59 11.88 -5.71
CA VAL A 291 4.73 10.97 -5.92
C VAL A 291 5.23 11.08 -7.36
N ASP A 292 4.29 11.12 -8.30
CA ASP A 292 4.50 11.30 -9.73
C ASP A 292 3.20 11.90 -10.34
N PRO A 293 3.18 12.27 -11.64
CA PRO A 293 1.98 12.87 -12.26
C PRO A 293 0.69 12.04 -12.18
N LYS A 294 0.77 10.73 -11.92
CA LYS A 294 -0.38 9.81 -11.82
C LYS A 294 -0.66 9.38 -10.39
N THR A 295 0.31 9.47 -9.48
CA THR A 295 0.22 8.90 -8.14
C THR A 295 0.24 9.99 -7.06
N THR A 296 -0.82 10.04 -6.24
CA THR A 296 -0.91 10.91 -5.08
C THR A 296 -1.14 10.09 -3.82
N LYS A 297 -0.43 10.42 -2.74
CA LYS A 297 -0.69 9.88 -1.40
C LYS A 297 -1.27 10.97 -0.49
N LEU A 298 -2.20 10.58 0.37
CA LEU A 298 -2.70 11.43 1.45
C LEU A 298 -2.42 10.76 2.80
N TYR A 299 -1.98 11.56 3.77
CA TYR A 299 -1.73 11.16 5.15
C TYR A 299 -2.67 11.95 6.06
N PHE A 300 -3.34 11.25 6.97
CA PHE A 300 -4.34 11.82 7.86
C PHE A 300 -3.81 11.75 9.30
N PHE A 301 -3.28 12.87 9.79
CA PHE A 301 -2.69 12.96 11.12
C PHE A 301 -3.70 13.52 12.12
N ASP A 302 -3.92 12.80 13.20
CA ASP A 302 -4.81 13.19 14.27
C ASP A 302 -4.40 14.54 14.91
N THR A 303 -5.34 15.47 14.98
CA THR A 303 -5.09 16.82 15.49
C THR A 303 -4.80 16.87 17.00
N GLN A 304 -5.14 15.82 17.77
CA GLN A 304 -4.99 15.78 19.23
C GLN A 304 -3.73 15.01 19.66
N THR A 305 -3.50 13.85 19.07
CA THR A 305 -2.40 12.93 19.41
C THR A 305 -1.20 13.07 18.47
N GLY A 306 -1.40 13.64 17.27
CA GLY A 306 -0.38 13.69 16.22
C GLY A 306 -0.17 12.37 15.48
N LEU A 307 -0.85 11.28 15.86
CA LEU A 307 -0.68 9.96 15.26
C LEU A 307 -1.30 9.90 13.85
N LEU A 308 -0.65 9.17 12.94
CA LEU A 308 -1.19 8.85 11.62
C LEU A 308 -2.34 7.86 11.78
N LEU A 309 -3.53 8.17 11.23
CA LEU A 309 -4.71 7.30 11.34
C LEU A 309 -5.04 6.62 10.04
N ARG A 310 -4.75 7.30 8.94
CA ARG A 310 -5.02 6.79 7.61
C ARG A 310 -3.94 7.25 6.65
N GLN A 311 -3.59 6.36 5.74
CA GLN A 311 -2.91 6.71 4.51
C GLN A 311 -3.79 6.25 3.35
N THR A 312 -3.97 7.10 2.34
CA THR A 312 -4.53 6.69 1.05
C THR A 312 -3.51 6.88 -0.06
N THR A 313 -3.56 6.00 -1.06
CA THR A 313 -2.79 6.13 -2.30
C THR A 313 -3.77 6.07 -3.46
N ASN A 314 -3.73 7.06 -4.35
CA ASN A 314 -4.51 7.07 -5.58
C ASN A 314 -3.55 7.05 -6.77
N THR A 315 -3.61 6.00 -7.58
CA THR A 315 -2.82 5.86 -8.80
C THR A 315 -3.72 5.90 -10.02
N SER A 316 -3.61 6.95 -10.84
CA SER A 316 -4.39 7.09 -12.07
C SER A 316 -3.98 6.06 -13.11
N THR A 317 -4.94 5.35 -13.69
CA THR A 317 -4.71 4.46 -14.84
C THR A 317 -5.37 5.02 -16.09
N MET A 318 -5.48 4.22 -17.15
CA MET A 318 -6.23 4.61 -18.34
C MET A 318 -7.75 4.47 -18.17
N ILE A 319 -8.22 3.64 -17.22
CA ILE A 319 -9.66 3.36 -17.04
C ILE A 319 -10.21 4.02 -15.78
N ALA A 320 -9.47 3.95 -14.67
CA ALA A 320 -9.91 4.40 -13.35
C ALA A 320 -8.72 4.65 -12.41
N PRO A 321 -8.89 5.42 -11.33
CA PRO A 321 -7.87 5.51 -10.31
C PRO A 321 -7.90 4.22 -9.47
N LEU A 322 -6.74 3.65 -9.21
CA LEU A 322 -6.56 2.57 -8.25
C LEU A 322 -6.36 3.21 -6.88
N ALA A 323 -7.43 3.22 -6.08
CA ALA A 323 -7.42 3.69 -4.70
C ALA A 323 -7.02 2.57 -3.76
N GLU A 324 -6.07 2.86 -2.87
CA GLU A 324 -5.65 2.02 -1.76
C GLU A 324 -5.76 2.83 -0.46
N GLN A 325 -6.13 2.17 0.63
CA GLN A 325 -6.25 2.77 1.95
C GLN A 325 -5.66 1.83 3.00
N VAL A 326 -4.97 2.42 3.96
CA VAL A 326 -4.52 1.76 5.18
C VAL A 326 -4.91 2.60 6.38
N ASP A 327 -5.64 1.98 7.32
CA ASP A 327 -5.97 2.55 8.62
C ASP A 327 -5.05 1.97 9.70
N PHE A 328 -4.63 2.86 10.61
CA PHE A 328 -3.74 2.56 11.72
C PHE A 328 -4.48 2.80 13.04
N GLU A 329 -4.61 1.73 13.82
CA GLU A 329 -5.41 1.70 15.05
C GLU A 329 -4.61 1.07 16.20
N ASP A 330 -5.07 1.29 17.43
CA ASP A 330 -4.53 0.66 18.65
C ASP A 330 -3.00 0.86 18.79
N TYR A 331 -2.57 2.12 18.82
CA TYR A 331 -1.16 2.44 19.03
C TYR A 331 -0.72 2.09 20.45
N ARG A 332 0.31 1.25 20.57
CA ARG A 332 0.91 0.86 21.86
C ARG A 332 2.41 1.07 21.84
N GLU A 333 2.96 1.33 23.01
CA GLU A 333 4.40 1.49 23.19
C GLU A 333 5.10 0.13 23.22
N VAL A 334 6.18 0.01 22.44
CA VAL A 334 7.08 -1.14 22.39
C VAL A 334 8.49 -0.59 22.30
N ASP A 335 9.33 -0.90 23.29
CA ASP A 335 10.73 -0.45 23.38
C ASP A 335 10.93 1.06 23.13
N GLY A 336 9.99 1.89 23.63
CA GLY A 336 10.02 3.35 23.50
C GLY A 336 9.50 3.92 22.18
N VAL A 337 8.93 3.07 21.31
CA VAL A 337 8.29 3.48 20.04
C VAL A 337 6.82 3.11 20.05
N LYS A 338 5.93 4.02 19.62
CA LYS A 338 4.50 3.67 19.45
C LYS A 338 4.25 3.02 18.10
N LEU A 339 3.72 1.81 18.13
CA LEU A 339 3.40 1.01 16.94
C LEU A 339 1.90 0.71 16.89
N PRO A 340 1.27 0.70 15.69
CA PRO A 340 -0.11 0.31 15.53
C PRO A 340 -0.26 -1.21 15.69
N PHE A 341 -1.10 -1.65 16.63
CA PHE A 341 -1.42 -3.06 16.83
C PHE A 341 -2.57 -3.52 15.93
N THR A 342 -3.32 -2.60 15.31
CA THR A 342 -4.33 -2.95 14.31
C THR A 342 -4.05 -2.20 13.00
N LEU A 343 -3.97 -2.94 11.90
CA LEU A 343 -3.89 -2.39 10.54
C LEU A 343 -5.09 -2.87 9.74
N ARG A 344 -5.83 -1.95 9.11
CA ARG A 344 -6.86 -2.31 8.14
C ARG A 344 -6.44 -1.86 6.76
N THR A 345 -6.43 -2.76 5.80
CA THR A 345 -6.09 -2.45 4.41
C THR A 345 -7.33 -2.64 3.55
N SER A 346 -7.51 -1.79 2.57
CA SER A 346 -8.52 -1.93 1.52
C SER A 346 -8.00 -1.34 0.22
N ASP A 347 -8.42 -1.90 -0.90
CA ASP A 347 -8.13 -1.41 -2.24
C ASP A 347 -9.39 -1.50 -3.11
N VAL A 348 -9.27 -1.31 -4.42
CA VAL A 348 -10.38 -1.37 -5.37
C VAL A 348 -11.01 -2.77 -5.54
N ASP A 349 -10.46 -3.80 -4.92
CA ASP A 349 -11.04 -5.14 -4.86
C ASP A 349 -11.78 -5.33 -3.53
N ALA A 350 -13.11 -5.52 -3.58
CA ALA A 350 -14.02 -5.72 -2.45
C ALA A 350 -13.75 -6.99 -1.63
N PHE A 351 -13.00 -7.95 -2.18
CA PHE A 351 -12.55 -9.17 -1.53
C PHE A 351 -11.13 -9.08 -0.96
N SER A 352 -10.38 -8.03 -1.32
CA SER A 352 -9.05 -7.74 -0.78
C SER A 352 -9.02 -7.17 0.65
N PRO A 353 -10.08 -6.51 1.21
CA PRO A 353 -9.94 -5.85 2.50
C PRO A 353 -9.55 -6.83 3.59
N SER A 354 -8.59 -6.42 4.40
CA SER A 354 -8.03 -7.27 5.44
C SER A 354 -7.78 -6.49 6.72
N THR A 355 -7.97 -7.14 7.86
CA THR A 355 -7.63 -6.57 9.17
C THR A 355 -6.55 -7.43 9.82
N ARG A 356 -5.41 -6.83 10.12
CA ARG A 356 -4.33 -7.44 10.90
C ARG A 356 -4.42 -6.95 12.33
N ARG A 357 -4.48 -7.86 13.29
CA ARG A 357 -4.43 -7.53 14.73
C ARG A 357 -3.26 -8.22 15.36
N PHE A 358 -2.28 -7.46 15.80
CA PHE A 358 -1.11 -7.97 16.49
C PHE A 358 -1.42 -8.12 17.98
N THR A 359 -1.03 -9.24 18.55
CA THR A 359 -1.04 -9.47 19.99
C THR A 359 0.35 -9.23 20.58
N GLU A 360 1.39 -9.35 19.75
CA GLU A 360 2.78 -9.17 20.13
C GLU A 360 3.55 -8.49 19.00
N ILE A 361 4.33 -7.47 19.37
CA ILE A 361 5.33 -6.85 18.51
C ILE A 361 6.63 -6.80 19.32
N LYS A 362 7.73 -7.28 18.74
CA LYS A 362 9.05 -7.33 19.36
C LYS A 362 10.10 -6.83 18.38
N HIS A 363 10.99 -5.98 18.85
CA HIS A 363 12.19 -5.65 18.09
C HIS A 363 13.29 -6.67 18.38
N SER A 364 14.04 -7.03 17.34
CA SER A 364 15.17 -7.96 17.42
C SER A 364 16.40 -7.35 16.76
N GLY A 365 17.57 -7.62 17.35
CA GLY A 365 18.85 -7.12 16.86
C GLY A 365 19.30 -7.78 15.55
N ALA A 366 19.29 -9.12 15.50
CA ALA A 366 19.79 -9.87 14.34
C ALA A 366 18.81 -10.98 13.94
N VAL A 367 18.14 -10.78 12.81
CA VAL A 367 17.47 -11.85 12.05
C VAL A 367 18.33 -12.13 10.83
N ASP A 368 18.67 -13.40 10.62
CA ASP A 368 19.42 -13.87 9.46
C ASP A 368 18.66 -13.52 8.17
N ASP A 369 19.35 -12.95 7.19
CA ASP A 369 18.75 -12.58 5.91
C ASP A 369 18.21 -13.79 5.13
N ALA A 370 18.73 -14.99 5.41
CA ALA A 370 18.31 -16.23 4.78
C ALA A 370 16.81 -16.52 4.97
N VAL A 371 16.18 -16.04 6.06
CA VAL A 371 14.75 -16.28 6.31
C VAL A 371 13.85 -15.61 5.27
N PHE A 372 14.33 -14.55 4.61
CA PHE A 372 13.57 -13.81 3.59
C PHE A 372 13.74 -14.41 2.20
N ASN A 373 14.71 -15.29 2.00
CA ASN A 373 14.95 -15.92 0.71
C ASN A 373 13.86 -16.94 0.38
N MET A 374 13.59 -17.10 -0.92
CA MET A 374 12.68 -18.13 -1.38
C MET A 374 13.24 -19.50 -0.95
N PRO A 375 12.47 -20.33 -0.23
CA PRO A 375 12.95 -21.63 0.20
C PRO A 375 13.21 -22.54 -1.01
N ALA A 376 14.20 -23.42 -0.88
CA ALA A 376 14.47 -24.44 -1.89
C ALA A 376 13.27 -25.39 -1.99
N ALA A 377 13.03 -25.92 -3.19
CA ALA A 377 12.04 -26.98 -3.37
C ALA A 377 12.41 -28.18 -2.46
N PRO A 378 11.43 -28.86 -1.85
CA PRO A 378 11.70 -30.11 -1.15
C PRO A 378 12.42 -31.08 -2.09
N LYS A 379 13.41 -31.80 -1.56
CA LYS A 379 14.07 -32.90 -2.29
C LYS A 379 13.15 -34.11 -2.39
#